data_AF-A0A327WKA8-F1
#
_entry.id   AF-A0A327WKA8-F1
#
_cell.length_a   1.000
_cell.length_b   1.000
_cell.length_c   1.000
_cell.angle_alpha   90.00
_cell.angle_beta   90.00
_cell.angle_gamma   90.00
#
_symmetry.space_group_name_H-M   'P 1'
#
loop_
_entity.id
_entity.type
_entity.pdbx_description
1 polymer ?
#
loop_
_entity_poly.entity_id
_entity_poly.type
_entity_poly.pdbx_seq_one_letter_code
_entity_poly.pdbx_strand_id
1 'polypeptide(L)'
;MYRSPERVAELIRRERETDPRVPVADLAQRYRVSRAVVLAALGLLPEPTPVREPRPLLLDPVTGLIDDMLRQELESGVRLSNRRILERLASEAGFDAASLSTLRNYVHRRRPEIRQDARGHSAG
;
A
#
# COMPACT_ATOMS: atom_id res chain seq x y z
N MET A 1 21.34 25.08 -16.45
CA MET A 1 19.92 25.25 -16.86
C MET A 1 19.26 23.89 -16.89
N TYR A 2 18.38 23.58 -15.94
CA TYR A 2 17.57 22.37 -16.02
C TYR A 2 16.49 22.59 -17.10
N ARG A 3 16.43 21.72 -18.11
CA ARG A 3 15.24 21.68 -18.98
C ARG A 3 14.09 21.16 -18.13
N SER A 4 12.96 21.88 -18.12
CA SER A 4 11.72 21.37 -17.54
C SER A 4 11.41 19.98 -18.13
N PRO A 5 10.94 19.00 -17.32
CA PRO A 5 10.60 17.66 -17.79
C PRO A 5 9.59 17.69 -18.95
N GLU A 6 8.65 18.63 -18.93
CA GLU A 6 7.67 18.84 -20.00
C GLU A 6 8.33 19.25 -21.31
N ARG A 7 9.34 20.13 -21.24
CA ARG A 7 10.10 20.57 -22.40
C ARG A 7 10.94 19.43 -22.98
N VAL A 8 11.46 18.54 -22.15
CA VAL A 8 12.17 17.34 -22.62
C VAL A 8 11.22 16.37 -23.33
N ALA A 9 10.03 16.15 -22.76
CA ALA A 9 9.01 15.30 -23.37
C ALA A 9 8.55 15.84 -24.73
N GLU A 10 8.34 17.16 -24.87
CA GLU A 10 7.97 17.78 -26.14
C GLU A 10 9.06 17.61 -27.21
N LEU A 11 10.32 17.80 -26.85
CA LEU A 11 11.43 17.61 -27.79
C LEU A 11 11.57 16.16 -28.24
N ILE A 12 11.37 15.20 -27.33
CA ILE A 12 11.35 13.77 -27.65
C ILE A 12 10.25 13.46 -28.67
N ARG A 13 9.04 13.99 -28.47
CA ARG A 13 7.93 13.81 -29.43
C ARG A 13 8.28 14.39 -30.80
N ARG A 14 8.77 15.63 -30.84
CA ARG A 14 9.15 16.32 -32.08
C ARG A 14 10.25 15.59 -32.85
N GLU A 15 11.25 15.07 -32.16
CA GLU A 15 12.33 14.33 -32.81
C GLU A 15 11.84 12.98 -33.35
N ARG A 16 10.94 12.30 -32.63
CA ARG A 16 10.30 11.07 -33.09
C ARG A 16 9.36 11.28 -34.28
N GLU A 17 8.67 12.42 -34.35
CA GLU A 17 7.88 12.84 -35.51
C GLU A 17 8.76 13.09 -36.74
N THR A 18 9.92 13.73 -36.54
CA THR A 18 10.87 14.07 -37.61
C THR A 18 11.60 12.83 -38.14
N ASP A 19 12.02 11.93 -37.25
CA ASP A 19 12.64 10.65 -37.60
C ASP A 19 11.97 9.49 -36.85
N PRO A 20 10.96 8.84 -37.47
CA PRO A 20 10.26 7.70 -36.88
C PRO A 20 11.14 6.46 -36.68
N ARG A 21 12.37 6.42 -37.21
CA ARG A 21 13.27 5.27 -37.11
C ARG A 21 14.26 5.39 -35.97
N VAL A 22 14.41 6.58 -35.37
CA VAL A 22 15.32 6.79 -34.25
C VAL A 22 14.97 5.88 -33.06
N PRO A 23 15.89 5.04 -32.57
CA PRO A 23 15.64 4.16 -31.43
C PRO A 23 15.35 4.93 -30.14
N VAL A 24 14.51 4.35 -29.27
CA VAL A 24 14.24 4.86 -27.91
C VAL A 24 15.53 5.01 -27.08
N ALA A 25 16.51 4.13 -27.31
CA ALA A 25 17.82 4.17 -26.66
C ALA A 25 18.57 5.48 -26.96
N ASP A 26 18.56 5.88 -28.21
CA ASP A 26 19.30 7.02 -28.72
C ASP A 26 18.67 8.31 -28.21
N LEU A 27 17.34 8.39 -28.18
CA LEU A 27 16.60 9.49 -27.54
C LEU A 27 16.95 9.59 -26.05
N ALA A 28 16.93 8.47 -25.33
CA ALA A 28 17.29 8.45 -23.91
C ALA A 28 18.71 8.97 -23.65
N GLN A 29 19.66 8.59 -24.49
CA GLN A 29 21.05 9.05 -24.41
C GLN A 29 21.18 10.55 -24.75
N ARG A 30 20.59 11.01 -25.86
CA ARG A 30 20.64 12.42 -26.31
C ARG A 30 20.03 13.37 -25.29
N TYR A 31 18.88 13.01 -24.74
CA TYR A 31 18.15 13.82 -23.76
C TYR A 31 18.58 13.58 -22.31
N ARG A 32 19.51 12.63 -22.07
CA ARG A 32 19.99 12.23 -20.73
C ARG A 32 18.86 11.87 -19.77
N VAL A 33 17.87 11.12 -20.26
CA VAL A 33 16.73 10.62 -19.50
C VAL A 33 16.68 9.09 -19.53
N SER A 34 15.88 8.50 -18.65
CA SER A 34 15.63 7.06 -18.72
C SER A 34 14.78 6.70 -19.93
N ARG A 35 14.90 5.46 -20.40
CA ARG A 35 14.02 4.93 -21.47
C ARG A 35 12.55 5.00 -21.08
N ALA A 36 12.23 4.86 -19.79
CA ALA A 36 10.87 4.99 -19.28
C ALA A 36 10.30 6.41 -19.50
N VAL A 37 11.10 7.46 -19.32
CA VAL A 37 10.68 8.85 -19.62
C VAL A 37 10.43 9.05 -21.11
N VAL A 38 11.27 8.46 -21.98
CA VAL A 38 11.04 8.49 -23.43
C VAL A 38 9.76 7.77 -23.80
N LEU A 39 9.55 6.55 -23.28
CA LEU A 39 8.32 5.79 -23.50
C LEU A 39 7.08 6.53 -22.98
N ALA A 40 7.19 7.20 -21.83
CA ALA A 40 6.11 8.03 -21.29
C ALA A 40 5.77 9.20 -22.21
N ALA A 41 6.80 9.92 -22.69
CA ALA A 41 6.63 11.05 -23.60
C ALA A 41 5.98 10.64 -24.94
N LEU A 42 6.24 9.40 -25.39
CA LEU A 42 5.69 8.82 -26.61
C LEU A 42 4.35 8.09 -26.41
N GLY A 43 3.84 7.98 -25.18
CA GLY A 43 2.62 7.22 -24.88
C GLY A 43 2.76 5.70 -25.10
N LEU A 44 3.98 5.17 -24.96
CA LEU A 44 4.33 3.76 -25.19
C LEU A 44 4.60 2.99 -23.89
N LEU A 45 4.40 3.60 -22.73
CA LEU A 45 4.49 2.85 -21.47
C LEU A 45 3.38 1.79 -21.44
N PRO A 46 3.70 0.57 -20.99
CA PRO A 46 2.65 -0.42 -20.76
C PRO A 46 1.68 0.11 -19.70
N GLU A 47 0.40 -0.24 -19.86
CA GLU A 47 -0.60 0.00 -18.82
C GLU A 47 -0.08 -0.53 -17.47
N PRO A 48 -0.25 0.22 -16.38
CA PRO A 48 0.16 -0.24 -15.07
C PRO A 48 -0.55 -1.56 -14.77
N THR A 49 0.23 -2.60 -14.43
CA THR A 49 -0.35 -3.86 -13.95
C THR A 49 -1.26 -3.56 -12.76
N PRO A 50 -2.49 -4.10 -12.73
CA PRO A 50 -3.39 -3.89 -11.60
C PRO A 50 -2.70 -4.37 -10.33
N VAL A 51 -2.73 -3.53 -9.30
CA VAL A 51 -2.29 -3.92 -7.96
C VAL A 51 -3.15 -5.11 -7.56
N ARG A 52 -2.53 -6.27 -7.32
CA ARG A 52 -3.27 -7.45 -6.84
C ARG A 52 -3.94 -7.09 -5.52
N GLU A 53 -5.24 -7.32 -5.43
CA GLU A 53 -5.96 -7.19 -4.16
C GLU A 53 -5.29 -8.08 -3.10
N PRO A 54 -5.10 -7.57 -1.87
CA PRO A 54 -4.63 -8.40 -0.77
C PRO A 54 -5.53 -9.63 -0.65
N ARG A 55 -4.94 -10.84 -0.58
CA ARG A 55 -5.74 -12.04 -0.32
C ARG A 55 -6.48 -11.87 1.01
N PRO A 56 -7.74 -12.33 1.10
CA PRO A 56 -8.46 -12.21 2.35
C PRO A 56 -7.71 -12.97 3.45
N LEU A 57 -7.36 -12.30 4.53
CA LEU A 57 -6.75 -12.96 5.68
C LEU A 57 -7.84 -13.80 6.36
N LEU A 58 -7.44 -14.92 6.95
CA LEU A 58 -8.35 -15.79 7.71
C LEU A 58 -9.17 -15.02 8.77
N LEU A 59 -8.59 -13.95 9.31
CA LEU A 59 -9.21 -13.10 10.33
C LEU A 59 -10.12 -12.01 9.77
N ASP A 60 -10.17 -11.78 8.45
CA ASP A 60 -10.91 -10.67 7.83
C ASP A 60 -12.34 -10.52 8.35
N PRO A 61 -13.14 -11.60 8.49
CA PRO A 61 -14.50 -11.50 9.00
C PRO A 61 -14.60 -10.92 10.42
N VAL A 62 -13.54 -11.00 11.21
CA VAL A 62 -13.51 -10.62 12.63
C VAL A 62 -12.46 -9.55 12.98
N THR A 63 -11.77 -8.99 11.98
CA THR A 63 -10.75 -7.95 12.21
C THR A 63 -11.34 -6.73 12.92
N GLY A 64 -12.56 -6.31 12.57
CA GLY A 64 -13.26 -5.20 13.22
C GLY A 64 -13.50 -5.45 14.71
N LEU A 65 -13.97 -6.65 15.08
CA LEU A 65 -14.15 -7.06 16.48
C LEU A 65 -12.83 -7.06 17.25
N ILE A 66 -11.75 -7.57 16.64
CA ILE A 66 -10.43 -7.54 17.27
C ILE A 66 -9.97 -6.10 17.50
N ASP A 67 -10.14 -5.22 16.51
CA ASP A 67 -9.78 -3.82 16.61
C ASP A 67 -10.56 -3.09 17.70
N ASP A 68 -11.85 -3.35 17.84
CA ASP A 68 -12.69 -2.80 18.91
C ASP A 68 -12.20 -3.23 20.30
N MET A 69 -11.89 -4.52 20.47
CA MET A 69 -11.30 -5.03 21.71
C MET A 69 -9.96 -4.34 22.02
N LEU A 70 -9.10 -4.15 21.02
CA LEU A 70 -7.81 -3.48 21.19
C LEU A 70 -7.96 -1.98 21.49
N ARG A 71 -9.00 -1.30 20.97
CA ARG A 71 -9.33 0.08 21.34
C ARG A 71 -9.83 0.16 22.79
N GLN A 72 -10.69 -0.76 23.21
CA GLN A 72 -11.12 -0.87 24.61
C GLN A 72 -9.94 -1.11 25.56
N GLU A 73 -8.94 -1.91 25.17
CA GLU A 73 -7.71 -2.06 25.96
C GLU A 73 -6.96 -0.73 26.13
N LEU A 74 -6.94 0.10 25.09
CA LEU A 74 -6.26 1.39 25.11
C LEU A 74 -7.00 2.38 26.01
N GLU A 75 -8.33 2.41 25.94
CA GLU A 75 -9.20 3.27 26.74
C GLU A 75 -9.19 2.86 28.23
N SER A 76 -9.31 1.57 28.51
CA SER A 76 -9.31 1.03 29.88
C SER A 76 -7.91 0.96 30.50
N GLY A 77 -6.86 0.99 29.67
CA GLY A 77 -5.49 0.72 30.08
C GLY A 77 -5.21 -0.75 30.44
N VAL A 78 -6.21 -1.64 30.32
CA VAL A 78 -6.10 -3.06 30.67
C VAL A 78 -5.88 -3.90 29.43
N ARG A 79 -4.76 -4.62 29.39
CA ARG A 79 -4.39 -5.47 28.26
C ARG A 79 -5.05 -6.85 28.35
N LEU A 80 -5.75 -7.28 27.30
CA LEU A 80 -6.24 -8.64 27.15
C LEU A 80 -5.13 -9.57 26.64
N SER A 81 -5.19 -10.82 27.07
CA SER A 81 -4.34 -11.87 26.51
C SER A 81 -4.89 -12.35 25.17
N ASN A 82 -4.03 -12.83 24.27
CA ASN A 82 -4.46 -13.37 22.97
C ASN A 82 -5.46 -14.52 23.14
N ARG A 83 -5.32 -15.31 24.20
CA ARG A 83 -6.27 -16.37 24.55
C ARG A 83 -7.66 -15.81 24.89
N ARG A 84 -7.72 -14.74 25.69
CA ARG A 84 -8.99 -14.08 26.03
C ARG A 84 -9.66 -13.48 24.80
N ILE A 85 -8.88 -12.93 23.88
CA ILE A 85 -9.40 -12.42 22.60
C ILE A 85 -9.98 -13.58 21.78
N LEU A 86 -9.29 -14.72 21.63
CA LEU A 86 -9.86 -15.89 20.94
C LEU A 86 -11.13 -16.43 21.59
N GLU A 87 -11.14 -16.58 22.92
CA GLU A 87 -12.32 -17.03 23.67
C GLU A 87 -13.51 -16.10 23.40
N ARG A 88 -13.26 -14.79 23.36
CA ARG A 88 -14.28 -13.77 23.08
C ARG A 88 -14.75 -13.79 21.62
N LEU A 89 -13.86 -14.01 20.66
CA LEU A 89 -14.21 -14.19 19.24
C LEU A 89 -15.07 -15.43 19.01
N ALA A 90 -14.74 -16.54 19.69
CA ALA A 90 -15.53 -17.75 19.64
C ALA A 90 -16.92 -17.54 20.28
N SER A 91 -17.01 -16.81 21.39
CA SER A 91 -18.29 -16.55 22.05
C SER A 91 -19.17 -15.52 21.34
N GLU A 92 -18.60 -14.43 20.81
CA GLU A 92 -19.36 -13.32 20.24
C GLU A 92 -19.67 -13.52 18.74
N ALA A 93 -18.73 -14.10 17.98
CA ALA A 93 -18.85 -14.25 16.53
C ALA A 93 -18.91 -15.71 16.07
N GLY A 94 -18.85 -16.68 16.99
CA GLY A 94 -18.76 -18.11 16.63
C GLY A 94 -17.48 -18.45 15.86
N PHE A 95 -16.45 -17.61 15.94
CA PHE A 95 -15.26 -17.72 15.10
C PHE A 95 -14.16 -18.53 15.81
N ASP A 96 -13.95 -19.77 15.37
CA ASP A 96 -12.96 -20.72 15.89
C ASP A 96 -11.88 -21.10 14.86
N ALA A 97 -11.98 -20.59 13.63
CA ALA A 97 -11.15 -21.00 12.51
C ALA A 97 -9.68 -20.56 12.63
N ALA A 98 -9.35 -19.58 13.47
CA ALA A 98 -8.00 -19.04 13.58
C ALA A 98 -7.16 -19.66 14.70
N SER A 99 -5.90 -19.96 14.36
CA SER A 99 -4.91 -20.38 15.35
C SER A 99 -4.47 -19.21 16.27
N LEU A 100 -4.00 -19.54 17.48
CA LEU A 100 -3.34 -18.62 18.40
C LEU A 100 -2.20 -17.82 17.74
N SER A 101 -1.43 -18.46 16.85
CA SER A 101 -0.32 -17.83 16.15
C SER A 101 -0.80 -16.79 15.12
N THR A 102 -1.87 -17.11 14.38
CA THR A 102 -2.50 -16.19 13.43
C THR A 102 -3.00 -14.94 14.15
N LEU A 103 -3.73 -15.12 15.26
CA LEU A 103 -4.20 -13.99 16.07
C LEU A 103 -3.02 -13.19 16.64
N ARG A 104 -2.01 -13.87 17.20
CA ARG A 104 -0.84 -13.22 17.79
C ARG A 104 -0.15 -12.29 16.78
N ASN A 105 0.05 -12.74 15.55
CA ASN A 105 0.68 -11.95 14.50
C ASN A 105 -0.15 -10.70 14.17
N TYR A 106 -1.46 -10.87 14.01
CA TYR A 106 -2.38 -9.75 13.76
C TYR A 106 -2.34 -8.73 14.91
N VAL A 107 -2.54 -9.19 16.15
CA VAL A 107 -2.57 -8.35 17.34
C VAL A 107 -1.24 -7.63 17.57
N HIS A 108 -0.10 -8.30 17.33
CA HIS A 108 1.22 -7.68 17.49
C HIS A 108 1.43 -6.52 16.52
N ARG A 109 1.01 -6.69 15.26
CA ARG A 109 1.04 -5.63 14.24
C ARG A 109 0.03 -4.52 14.55
N ARG A 110 -1.18 -4.87 14.96
CA ARG A 110 -2.30 -3.92 15.03
C ARG A 110 -2.30 -3.02 16.27
N ARG A 111 -1.80 -3.50 17.41
CA ARG A 111 -1.67 -2.70 18.64
C ARG A 111 -0.90 -1.38 18.47
N PRO A 112 0.30 -1.34 17.86
CA PRO A 112 1.00 -0.07 17.64
C PRO A 112 0.27 0.83 16.65
N GLU A 113 -0.34 0.29 15.60
CA GLU A 113 -1.14 1.06 14.63
C GLU A 113 -2.31 1.78 15.32
N ILE A 114 -3.12 1.05 16.12
CA ILE A 114 -4.25 1.64 16.85
C ILE A 114 -3.79 2.74 17.82
N ARG A 115 -2.63 2.58 18.47
CA ARG A 115 -2.06 3.64 19.32
C ARG A 115 -1.65 4.88 18.53
N GLN A 116 -1.14 4.70 17.32
CA GLN A 116 -0.80 5.81 16.42
C GLN A 116 -2.07 6.51 15.93
N ASP A 117 -3.08 5.75 15.51
CA ASP A 117 -4.39 6.26 15.07
C ASP A 117 -5.05 7.10 16.16
N ALA A 118 -5.04 6.63 17.41
CA ALA A 118 -5.58 7.36 18.56
C ALA A 118 -4.83 8.67 18.87
N ARG A 119 -3.49 8.67 18.71
CA ARG A 119 -2.65 9.88 18.89
C ARG A 119 -2.83 10.88 17.75
N GLY A 120 -3.07 10.42 16.53
CA GLY A 120 -3.34 11.27 15.37
C GLY A 120 -4.71 11.95 15.42
N HIS A 121 -5.71 11.31 16.02
CA HIS A 121 -7.06 11.87 16.20
C HIS A 121 -7.18 12.91 17.34
N SER A 122 -6.15 13.09 18.17
CA SER A 122 -6.15 14.04 19.28
C SER A 122 -5.38 15.35 18.98
N ALA A 123 -4.96 15.58 17.73
CA ALA A 123 -4.22 16.75 17.27
C ALA A 123 -4.98 17.64 16.27
N GLY A 124 -6.31 17.55 16.21
CA GLY A 124 -7.20 18.36 15.36
C GLY A 124 -8.06 19.30 16.18
#